data_AF-A0AA35MHM5-F1
#
_entry.id   AF-A0AA35MHM5-F1
#
_cell.length_a   1.000
_cell.length_b   1.000
_cell.length_c   1.000
_cell.angle_alpha   90.00
_cell.angle_beta   90.00
_cell.angle_gamma   90.00
#
_symmetry.space_group_name_H-M   'P 1'
#
loop_
_entity.id
_entity.type
_entity.pdbx_description
1 polymer ?
#
loop_
_entity_poly.entity_id
_entity_poly.type
_entity_poly.pdbx_seq_one_letter_code
_entity_poly.pdbx_strand_id
1 'polypeptide(L)'
;MANQLRFRLVACHLQVLRTCVDIGQIEEELKRLPTTLEEMIESHHHARVIRTLQFMVYSQRPMRVEELVDVAAVDLLRHPPFEIDRRMPDTQGILDICPSLLTRASGLSKDTDDTSTDLIELAHATVREYLLSLTPSDMFYDVANSTRAHGVIATVCVAYLSHIKEGQSPEDIQKQFPLA
;
A
#
# COMPACT_ATOMS: atom_id res chain seq x y z
N MET A 1 6.97 5.32 23.02
CA MET A 1 6.79 5.27 21.55
C MET A 1 5.50 4.57 21.12
N ALA A 2 5.01 3.52 21.81
CA ALA A 2 3.70 2.90 21.55
C ALA A 2 2.48 3.87 21.53
N ASN A 3 2.56 4.99 22.26
CA ASN A 3 1.48 5.96 22.31
C ASN A 3 1.26 6.70 20.99
N GLN A 4 2.29 6.90 20.16
CA GLN A 4 2.18 7.77 18.97
C GLN A 4 1.39 7.12 17.82
N LEU A 5 1.40 5.79 17.75
CA LEU A 5 0.58 5.01 16.80
C LEU A 5 -0.85 4.82 17.32
N ARG A 6 -1.03 4.64 18.63
CA ARG A 6 -2.36 4.73 19.26
C ARG A 6 -3.03 6.06 18.97
N PHE A 7 -2.29 7.18 19.02
CA PHE A 7 -2.85 8.51 18.72
C PHE A 7 -3.33 8.66 17.27
N ARG A 8 -2.81 7.88 16.31
CA ARG A 8 -3.22 7.97 14.90
C ARG A 8 -4.29 6.98 14.49
N LEU A 9 -4.30 5.79 15.09
CA LEU A 9 -5.48 4.92 15.10
C LEU A 9 -6.67 5.69 15.69
N VAL A 10 -6.43 6.38 16.82
CA VAL A 10 -7.39 7.31 17.43
C VAL A 10 -7.73 8.48 16.50
N ALA A 11 -6.79 9.05 15.75
CA ALA A 11 -7.11 10.12 14.78
C ALA A 11 -8.01 9.64 13.64
N CYS A 12 -7.79 8.42 13.12
CA CYS A 12 -8.64 7.79 12.12
C CYS A 12 -10.05 7.53 12.68
N HIS A 13 -10.14 6.97 13.89
CA HIS A 13 -11.42 6.79 14.59
C HIS A 13 -12.12 8.12 14.84
N LEU A 14 -11.39 9.16 15.28
CA LEU A 14 -11.93 10.50 15.51
C LEU A 14 -12.47 11.16 14.22
N GLN A 15 -11.91 10.84 13.06
CA GLN A 15 -12.35 11.40 11.78
C GLN A 15 -13.70 10.82 11.34
N VAL A 16 -13.95 9.53 11.64
CA VAL A 16 -15.27 8.87 11.47
C VAL A 16 -16.26 9.33 12.53
N LEU A 17 -15.83 9.51 13.78
CA LEU A 17 -16.70 10.02 14.85
C LEU A 17 -17.07 11.50 14.64
N ARG A 18 -16.27 12.27 13.90
CA ARG A 18 -16.56 13.68 13.58
C ARG A 18 -17.84 13.85 12.74
N THR A 19 -18.26 12.81 12.02
CA THR A 19 -19.49 12.85 11.21
C THR A 19 -20.74 12.44 11.98
N CYS A 20 -20.60 11.96 13.23
CA CYS A 20 -21.72 11.60 14.09
C CYS A 20 -22.37 12.85 14.70
N VAL A 21 -23.71 12.86 14.76
CA VAL A 21 -24.49 14.04 15.21
C VAL A 21 -25.00 13.86 16.65
N ASP A 22 -25.08 12.63 17.14
CA ASP A 22 -25.54 12.30 18.49
C ASP A 22 -24.76 11.15 19.14
N ILE A 23 -24.93 11.00 20.45
CA ILE A 23 -24.22 10.00 21.28
C ILE A 23 -24.58 8.56 20.87
N GLY A 24 -25.79 8.31 20.39
CA GLY A 24 -26.19 6.98 19.92
C GLY A 24 -25.43 6.59 18.65
N GLN A 25 -25.28 7.51 17.70
CA GLN A 25 -24.44 7.31 16.52
C GLN A 25 -22.97 7.11 16.89
N ILE A 26 -22.45 7.87 17.86
CA ILE A 26 -21.07 7.68 18.35
C ILE A 26 -20.88 6.28 18.93
N GLU A 27 -21.82 5.80 19.76
CA GLU A 27 -21.74 4.46 20.36
C GLU A 27 -21.89 3.32 19.34
N GLU A 28 -22.69 3.54 18.29
CA GLU A 28 -22.90 2.56 17.22
C GLU A 28 -21.70 2.52 16.27
N GLU A 29 -21.15 3.67 15.90
CA GLU A 29 -19.91 3.77 15.12
C GLU A 29 -18.71 3.27 15.91
N LEU A 30 -18.60 3.53 17.22
CA LEU A 30 -17.56 2.94 18.07
C LEU A 30 -17.61 1.41 18.14
N LYS A 31 -18.79 0.80 17.97
CA LYS A 31 -18.96 -0.67 17.90
C LYS A 31 -18.68 -1.24 16.51
N ARG A 32 -18.75 -0.41 15.46
CA ARG A 32 -18.51 -0.77 14.05
C ARG A 32 -17.09 -0.47 13.58
N LEU A 33 -16.45 0.52 14.20
CA LEU A 33 -15.11 0.93 13.89
C LEU A 33 -14.14 -0.20 14.19
N PRO A 34 -13.24 -0.55 13.24
CA PRO A 34 -12.16 -1.49 13.46
C PRO A 34 -11.39 -1.13 14.72
N THR A 35 -11.41 -1.98 15.73
CA THR A 35 -10.75 -1.74 17.01
C THR A 35 -9.23 -1.74 16.88
N THR A 36 -8.71 -2.30 15.78
CA THR A 36 -7.30 -2.38 15.41
C THR A 36 -7.11 -2.29 13.89
N LEU A 37 -5.87 -1.99 13.44
CA LEU A 37 -5.48 -2.04 12.02
C LEU A 37 -5.80 -3.42 11.39
N GLU A 38 -5.86 -4.47 12.21
CA GLU A 38 -6.15 -5.85 11.83
C GLU A 38 -7.59 -6.04 11.29
N GLU A 39 -8.58 -5.33 11.83
CA GLU A 39 -9.99 -5.44 11.41
C GLU A 39 -10.29 -4.69 10.10
N MET A 40 -9.46 -3.72 9.70
CA MET A 40 -9.60 -3.03 8.40
C MET A 40 -9.22 -3.91 7.18
N ILE A 41 -8.50 -5.02 7.40
CA ILE A 41 -7.71 -5.68 6.34
C ILE A 41 -8.27 -7.08 5.98
N GLU A 42 -9.53 -7.40 6.35
CA GLU A 42 -10.08 -8.76 6.24
C GLU A 42 -10.01 -9.44 4.84
N SER A 43 -9.44 -10.65 4.91
CA SER A 43 -9.37 -11.86 4.05
C SER A 43 -9.03 -11.83 2.56
N HIS A 44 -9.27 -10.75 1.79
CA HIS A 44 -8.82 -10.69 0.38
C HIS A 44 -7.91 -9.50 0.09
N HIS A 45 -7.99 -8.47 0.92
CA HIS A 45 -7.09 -7.33 0.87
C HIS A 45 -5.80 -7.57 1.66
N HIS A 46 -5.77 -8.53 2.59
CA HIS A 46 -4.59 -8.78 3.44
C HIS A 46 -3.31 -9.06 2.64
N ALA A 47 -3.31 -10.01 1.70
CA ALA A 47 -2.12 -10.32 0.92
C ALA A 47 -1.68 -9.15 0.03
N ARG A 48 -2.64 -8.39 -0.51
CA ARG A 48 -2.39 -7.17 -1.29
C ARG A 48 -1.77 -6.08 -0.42
N VAL A 49 -2.35 -5.81 0.74
CA VAL A 49 -1.88 -4.83 1.74
C VAL A 49 -0.46 -5.18 2.20
N ILE A 50 -0.23 -6.43 2.63
CA ILE A 50 1.09 -6.90 3.07
C ILE A 50 2.13 -6.64 1.98
N ARG A 51 1.82 -7.02 0.73
CA ARG A 51 2.73 -6.83 -0.39
C ARG A 51 2.98 -5.35 -0.67
N THR A 52 1.94 -4.52 -0.72
CA THR A 52 2.08 -3.08 -0.89
C THR A 52 2.98 -2.51 0.21
N LEU A 53 2.75 -2.85 1.48
CA LEU A 53 3.58 -2.41 2.59
C LEU A 53 5.03 -2.93 2.51
N GLN A 54 5.25 -4.18 2.08
CA GLN A 54 6.60 -4.71 1.85
C GLN A 54 7.36 -3.88 0.81
N PHE A 55 6.71 -3.56 -0.33
CA PHE A 55 7.31 -2.68 -1.33
C PHE A 55 7.59 -1.28 -0.75
N MET A 56 6.68 -0.72 0.04
CA MET A 56 6.89 0.60 0.67
C MET A 56 8.00 0.61 1.72
N VAL A 57 8.17 -0.48 2.47
CA VAL A 57 9.20 -0.60 3.52
C VAL A 57 10.57 -0.90 2.93
N TYR A 58 10.68 -1.76 1.91
CA TYR A 58 11.97 -2.22 1.41
C TYR A 58 12.44 -1.56 0.11
N SER A 59 11.60 -0.75 -0.55
CA SER A 59 12.05 0.07 -1.67
C SER A 59 13.03 1.15 -1.20
N GLN A 60 14.06 1.38 -2.00
CA GLN A 60 15.10 2.39 -1.71
C GLN A 60 14.67 3.81 -2.11
N ARG A 61 13.61 3.93 -2.92
CA ARG A 61 13.04 5.20 -3.39
C ARG A 61 11.53 5.23 -3.14
N PRO A 62 10.92 6.43 -3.08
CA PRO A 62 9.48 6.57 -3.24
C PRO A 62 9.02 5.90 -4.53
N MET A 63 7.82 5.34 -4.50
CA MET A 63 7.23 4.63 -5.64
C MET A 63 6.18 5.51 -6.31
N ARG A 64 6.05 5.41 -7.63
CA ARG A 64 4.97 6.08 -8.36
C ARG A 64 3.65 5.40 -8.03
N VAL A 65 2.55 6.15 -8.07
CA VAL A 65 1.20 5.62 -7.86
C VAL A 65 0.95 4.41 -8.78
N GLU A 66 1.34 4.51 -10.05
CA GLU A 66 1.11 3.47 -11.06
C GLU A 66 1.96 2.21 -10.81
N GLU A 67 3.17 2.36 -10.27
CA GLU A 67 4.01 1.23 -9.83
C GLU A 67 3.33 0.45 -8.71
N LEU A 68 2.76 1.16 -7.72
CA LEU A 68 2.06 0.51 -6.62
C LEU A 68 0.73 -0.12 -7.03
N VAL A 69 0.03 0.47 -8.00
CA VAL A 69 -1.17 -0.13 -8.61
C VAL A 69 -0.80 -1.47 -9.27
N ASP A 70 0.34 -1.54 -9.96
CA ASP A 70 0.83 -2.78 -10.54
C ASP A 70 1.18 -3.82 -9.47
N VAL A 71 1.90 -3.43 -8.42
CA VAL A 71 2.19 -4.30 -7.26
C VAL A 71 0.89 -4.85 -6.64
N ALA A 72 -0.12 -4.00 -6.50
CA ALA A 72 -1.41 -4.37 -5.92
C ALA A 72 -2.23 -5.30 -6.82
N ALA A 73 -2.06 -5.20 -8.15
CA ALA A 73 -2.77 -5.99 -9.15
C ALA A 73 -2.20 -7.40 -9.32
N VAL A 74 -0.94 -7.65 -8.95
CA VAL A 74 -0.37 -9.00 -8.91
C VAL A 74 -1.14 -9.86 -7.90
N ASP A 75 -1.36 -11.14 -8.18
CA ASP A 75 -1.93 -12.09 -7.24
C ASP A 75 -1.23 -13.44 -7.46
N LEU A 76 -0.29 -13.77 -6.57
CA LEU A 76 0.54 -14.96 -6.69
C LEU A 76 -0.24 -16.26 -6.53
N LEU A 77 -1.48 -16.22 -6.04
CA LEU A 77 -2.36 -17.37 -5.93
C LEU A 77 -3.16 -17.63 -7.22
N ARG A 78 -3.09 -16.73 -8.20
CA ARG A 78 -3.82 -16.82 -9.46
C ARG A 78 -2.93 -17.19 -10.63
N HIS A 79 -3.57 -17.70 -11.69
CA HIS A 79 -2.94 -18.01 -12.96
C HIS A 79 -3.75 -17.37 -14.10
N PRO A 80 -3.18 -16.42 -14.87
CA PRO A 80 -1.86 -15.83 -14.65
C PRO A 80 -1.82 -14.96 -13.37
N PRO A 81 -0.63 -14.79 -12.75
CA PRO A 81 -0.50 -13.97 -11.54
C PRO A 81 -0.75 -12.48 -11.78
N PHE A 82 -0.58 -11.99 -13.00
CA PHE A 82 -0.81 -10.60 -13.36
C PHE A 82 -1.57 -10.50 -14.69
N GLU A 83 -2.52 -9.57 -14.73
CA GLU A 83 -3.28 -9.16 -15.92
C GLU A 83 -3.53 -7.66 -15.83
N ILE A 84 -3.39 -6.95 -16.96
CA ILE A 84 -3.58 -5.50 -17.03
C ILE A 84 -4.98 -5.09 -16.52
N ASP A 85 -6.00 -5.88 -16.84
CA ASP A 85 -7.41 -5.61 -16.47
C ASP A 85 -7.67 -5.72 -14.95
N ARG A 86 -6.71 -6.22 -14.17
CA ARG A 86 -6.81 -6.30 -12.70
C ARG A 86 -6.26 -5.08 -11.98
N ARG A 87 -5.73 -4.10 -12.71
CA ARG A 87 -5.37 -2.80 -12.15
C ARG A 87 -6.58 -2.15 -11.51
N MET A 88 -6.32 -1.32 -10.49
CA MET A 88 -7.36 -0.52 -9.88
C MET A 88 -7.90 0.47 -10.93
N PRO A 89 -9.23 0.56 -11.16
CA PRO A 89 -9.79 1.51 -12.11
C PRO A 89 -9.46 2.96 -11.77
N ASP A 90 -9.48 3.27 -10.47
CA ASP A 90 -8.95 4.52 -9.93
C ASP A 90 -7.58 4.25 -9.31
N THR A 91 -6.53 4.79 -9.92
CA THR A 91 -5.16 4.63 -9.44
C THR A 91 -4.94 5.33 -8.11
N GLN A 92 -5.73 6.37 -7.79
CA GLN A 92 -5.65 7.09 -6.52
C GLN A 92 -6.21 6.28 -5.35
N GLY A 93 -7.05 5.28 -5.62
CA GLY A 93 -7.52 4.31 -4.63
C GLY A 93 -6.39 3.49 -3.98
N ILE A 94 -5.15 3.57 -4.49
CA ILE A 94 -3.99 2.96 -3.84
C ILE A 94 -3.75 3.48 -2.42
N LEU A 95 -4.08 4.75 -2.16
CA LEU A 95 -3.99 5.37 -0.84
C LEU A 95 -5.02 4.79 0.13
N ASP A 96 -6.14 4.28 -0.40
CA ASP A 96 -7.22 3.69 0.38
C ASP A 96 -6.92 2.24 0.79
N ILE A 97 -5.90 1.59 0.21
CA ILE A 97 -5.45 0.26 0.63
C ILE A 97 -4.94 0.28 2.08
N CYS A 98 -4.22 1.34 2.45
CA CYS A 98 -3.72 1.55 3.80
C CYS A 98 -3.87 3.03 4.19
N PRO A 99 -5.11 3.45 4.49
CA PRO A 99 -5.39 4.83 4.89
C PRO A 99 -4.51 5.19 6.08
N SER A 100 -3.96 6.40 6.09
CA SER A 100 -3.03 6.93 7.11
C SER A 100 -1.60 6.36 7.15
N LEU A 101 -1.30 5.24 6.47
CA LEU A 101 0.07 4.70 6.37
C LEU A 101 0.80 5.19 5.13
N LEU A 102 0.06 5.53 4.08
CA LEU A 102 0.58 6.06 2.82
C LEU A 102 0.23 7.54 2.68
N THR A 103 1.12 8.29 2.05
CA THR A 103 0.91 9.70 1.68
C THR A 103 1.58 9.99 0.35
N ARG A 104 1.17 11.09 -0.31
CA ARG A 104 1.91 11.66 -1.42
C ARG A 104 3.21 12.30 -0.92
N ALA A 105 4.31 12.02 -1.59
CA ALA A 105 5.61 12.61 -1.28
C ALA A 105 5.59 14.11 -1.61
N SER A 106 5.82 14.95 -0.60
CA SER A 106 5.88 16.40 -0.78
C SER A 106 7.30 16.82 -1.15
N GLY A 107 7.61 17.01 -2.43
CA GLY A 107 8.89 17.63 -2.80
C GLY A 107 9.47 17.46 -4.20
N LEU A 108 8.83 16.76 -5.14
CA LEU A 108 9.46 16.45 -6.44
C LEU A 108 8.81 17.10 -7.68
N SER A 109 7.87 18.03 -7.51
CA SER A 109 7.25 18.75 -8.63
C SER A 109 7.46 20.26 -8.51
N LYS A 110 8.68 20.73 -8.78
CA LYS A 110 8.83 22.16 -9.09
C LYS A 110 9.64 22.53 -10.31
N ASP A 111 10.37 21.63 -10.95
CA ASP A 111 11.08 22.00 -12.16
C ASP A 111 10.93 20.96 -13.27
N THR A 112 10.54 21.48 -14.43
CA THR A 112 10.53 20.89 -15.78
C THR A 112 9.31 20.09 -16.23
N ASP A 113 8.80 20.54 -17.38
CA ASP A 113 7.80 20.00 -18.30
C ASP A 113 7.30 18.56 -18.08
N ASP A 114 5.97 18.48 -18.09
CA ASP A 114 5.12 17.34 -18.45
C ASP A 114 5.16 16.10 -17.53
N THR A 115 3.97 15.75 -17.00
CA THR A 115 3.69 14.68 -16.02
C THR A 115 4.22 14.88 -14.60
N SER A 116 3.40 15.53 -13.74
CA SER A 116 3.54 15.44 -12.29
C SER A 116 3.48 13.96 -11.87
N THR A 117 4.64 13.33 -11.70
CA THR A 117 4.72 11.95 -11.24
C THR A 117 4.24 11.91 -9.80
N ASP A 118 3.05 11.34 -9.58
CA ASP A 118 2.46 11.23 -8.24
C ASP A 118 3.21 10.13 -7.48
N LEU A 119 4.10 10.56 -6.59
CA LEU A 119 4.94 9.67 -5.80
C LEU A 119 4.28 9.41 -4.45
N ILE A 120 4.31 8.15 -4.04
CA ILE A 120 3.81 7.68 -2.76
C ILE A 120 4.99 7.30 -1.87
N GLU A 121 4.86 7.66 -0.60
CA GLU A 121 5.77 7.26 0.48
C GLU A 121 4.99 6.84 1.72
N LEU A 122 5.69 6.23 2.67
CA LEU A 122 5.11 6.02 4.00
C LEU A 122 4.86 7.37 4.65
N ALA A 123 3.69 7.54 5.25
CA ALA A 123 3.23 8.80 5.81
C ALA A 123 4.26 9.45 6.75
N HIS A 124 4.98 8.64 7.53
CA HIS A 124 6.10 9.09 8.37
C HIS A 124 7.17 8.02 8.53
N ALA A 125 8.40 8.44 8.82
CA ALA A 125 9.51 7.54 9.17
C ALA A 125 9.16 6.59 10.33
N THR A 126 8.37 7.04 11.31
CA THR A 126 7.93 6.21 12.45
C THR A 126 7.02 5.05 12.03
N VAL A 127 6.32 5.15 10.89
CA VAL A 127 5.53 4.05 10.34
C VAL A 127 6.45 2.91 9.91
N ARG A 128 7.55 3.24 9.24
CA ARG A 128 8.57 2.26 8.84
C ARG A 128 9.19 1.58 10.05
N GLU A 129 9.62 2.36 11.04
CA GLU A 129 10.21 1.83 12.28
C GLU A 129 9.25 0.89 13.01
N TYR A 130 7.97 1.24 13.07
CA TYR A 130 6.94 0.40 13.66
C TYR A 130 6.77 -0.92 12.91
N LEU A 131 6.59 -0.86 11.59
CA LEU A 131 6.42 -2.05 10.75
C LEU A 131 7.63 -2.99 10.91
N LEU A 132 8.84 -2.46 11.04
CA LEU A 132 10.06 -3.25 11.27
C LEU A 132 10.20 -3.77 12.71
N SER A 133 9.46 -3.20 13.68
CA SER A 133 9.47 -3.65 15.08
C SER A 133 8.50 -4.79 15.38
N LEU A 134 7.67 -5.18 14.41
CA LEU A 134 6.69 -6.25 14.57
C LEU A 134 7.37 -7.60 14.83
N THR A 135 6.70 -8.41 15.62
CA THR A 135 7.12 -9.71 16.11
C THR A 135 6.29 -10.83 15.48
N PRO A 136 6.74 -12.10 15.50
CA PRO A 136 6.02 -13.22 14.88
C PRO A 136 4.56 -13.42 15.32
N SER A 137 4.16 -12.88 16.47
CA SER A 137 2.78 -12.90 16.95
C SER A 137 1.88 -11.84 16.30
N ASP A 138 2.46 -10.85 15.63
CA ASP A 138 1.74 -9.76 15.00
C ASP A 138 1.27 -10.15 13.58
N MET A 139 0.05 -9.76 13.22
CA MET A 139 -0.56 -10.09 11.93
C MET A 139 0.27 -9.59 10.73
N PHE A 140 0.88 -8.40 10.85
CA PHE A 140 1.70 -7.77 9.82
C PHE A 140 3.18 -8.19 9.88
N TYR A 141 3.54 -9.22 10.63
CA TYR A 141 4.93 -9.66 10.77
C TYR A 141 5.60 -9.99 9.43
N ASP A 142 4.83 -10.43 8.43
CA ASP A 142 5.35 -10.68 7.09
C ASP A 142 5.88 -9.42 6.41
N VAL A 143 5.45 -8.22 6.84
CA VAL A 143 6.03 -6.94 6.43
C VAL A 143 7.39 -6.71 7.09
N ALA A 144 7.60 -7.16 8.32
CA ALA A 144 8.84 -6.96 9.08
C ALA A 144 9.95 -7.95 8.73
N ASN A 145 9.56 -9.15 8.31
CA ASN A 145 10.48 -10.22 7.99
C ASN A 145 11.19 -9.95 6.65
N SER A 146 12.39 -9.38 6.69
CA SER A 146 13.13 -8.98 5.49
C SER A 146 13.34 -10.11 4.50
N THR A 147 13.70 -11.31 4.95
CA THR A 147 13.89 -12.48 4.08
C THR A 147 12.62 -12.83 3.32
N ARG A 148 11.47 -12.89 4.01
CA ARG A 148 10.17 -13.18 3.38
C ARG A 148 9.75 -12.04 2.46
N ALA A 149 9.88 -10.79 2.91
CA ALA A 149 9.53 -9.62 2.13
C ALA A 149 10.33 -9.52 0.83
N HIS A 150 11.65 -9.69 0.88
CA HIS A 150 12.50 -9.71 -0.32
C HIS A 150 12.14 -10.86 -1.26
N GLY A 151 11.82 -12.05 -0.73
CA GLY A 151 11.34 -13.17 -1.53
C GLY A 151 10.02 -12.86 -2.25
N VAL A 152 9.05 -12.26 -1.54
CA VAL A 152 7.77 -11.84 -2.13
C VAL A 152 7.98 -10.76 -3.19
N ILE A 153 8.78 -9.72 -2.90
CA ILE A 153 9.10 -8.65 -3.85
C ILE A 153 9.70 -9.24 -5.13
N ALA A 154 10.72 -10.08 -5.02
CA ALA A 154 11.36 -10.72 -6.18
C ALA A 154 10.36 -11.57 -6.99
N THR A 155 9.52 -12.34 -6.31
CA THR A 155 8.50 -13.19 -6.95
C THR A 155 7.47 -12.34 -7.70
N VAL A 156 7.03 -11.24 -7.10
CA VAL A 156 6.09 -10.28 -7.70
C VAL A 156 6.70 -9.64 -8.94
N CYS A 157 7.95 -9.17 -8.88
CA CYS A 157 8.64 -8.60 -10.02
C CYS A 157 8.78 -9.62 -11.16
N VAL A 158 9.21 -10.85 -10.87
CA VAL A 158 9.32 -11.90 -11.89
C VAL A 158 7.96 -12.23 -12.51
N ALA A 159 6.92 -12.39 -11.69
CA ALA A 159 5.58 -12.70 -12.17
C ALA A 159 5.00 -11.58 -13.05
N TYR A 160 5.27 -10.32 -12.69
CA TYR A 160 4.88 -9.15 -13.46
C TYR A 160 5.62 -9.06 -14.80
N LEU A 161 6.95 -9.17 -14.78
CA LEU A 161 7.79 -9.12 -15.98
C LEU A 161 7.48 -10.26 -16.96
N SER A 162 7.06 -11.42 -16.46
CA SER A 162 6.65 -12.56 -17.29
C SER A 162 5.41 -12.28 -18.15
N HIS A 163 4.65 -11.21 -17.87
CA HIS A 163 3.51 -10.79 -18.68
C HIS A 163 3.91 -9.93 -19.89
N ILE A 164 5.12 -9.36 -19.88
CA ILE A 164 5.63 -8.50 -20.95
C ILE A 164 5.96 -9.38 -22.15
N LYS A 165 5.43 -9.02 -23.33
CA LYS A 165 5.63 -9.81 -24.55
C LYS A 165 6.93 -9.42 -25.23
N GLU A 166 7.58 -10.39 -25.86
CA GLU A 166 8.73 -10.12 -26.71
C GLU A 166 8.36 -9.18 -27.87
N GLY A 167 9.30 -8.31 -28.26
CA GLY A 167 9.14 -7.40 -29.40
C GLY A 167 8.46 -6.06 -29.10
N GLN A 168 8.12 -5.76 -27.85
CA GLN A 168 7.68 -4.42 -27.45
C GLN A 168 8.86 -3.44 -27.40
N SER A 169 8.64 -2.18 -27.80
CA SER A 169 9.66 -1.15 -27.67
C SER A 169 9.87 -0.79 -26.18
N PRO A 170 11.07 -0.34 -25.76
CA PRO A 170 11.30 0.10 -24.39
C PRO A 170 10.34 1.21 -23.93
N GLU A 171 9.94 2.11 -24.84
CA GLU A 171 9.01 3.20 -24.54
C GLU A 171 7.59 2.68 -24.27
N ASP A 172 7.14 1.68 -25.05
CA ASP A 172 5.85 1.04 -24.84
C ASP A 172 5.83 0.25 -23.53
N ILE A 173 6.93 -0.42 -23.20
CA ILE A 173 7.09 -1.12 -21.93
C ILE A 173 6.98 -0.13 -20.77
N GLN A 174 7.73 0.98 -20.81
CA GLN A 174 7.71 1.95 -19.72
C GLN A 174 6.33 2.62 -19.51
N LYS A 175 5.57 2.81 -20.60
CA LYS A 175 4.20 3.37 -20.54
C LYS A 175 3.17 2.34 -20.06
N GLN A 176 3.24 1.11 -20.57
CA GLN A 176 2.24 0.08 -20.29
C GLN A 176 2.52 -0.69 -19.00
N PHE A 177 3.80 -0.77 -18.61
CA PHE A 177 4.30 -1.52 -17.46
C PHE A 177 5.14 -0.65 -16.51
N PRO A 178 4.53 0.29 -15.76
CA PRO A 178 5.23 1.19 -14.85
C PRO A 178 6.19 0.55 -13.84
N LEU A 179 5.93 -0.69 -13.40
CA LEU A 179 6.77 -1.40 -12.42
C LEU A 179 8.03 -2.06 -13.04
N ALA A 180 8.14 -2.11 -14.37
CA ALA A 180 9.22 -2.80 -15.10
C ALA A 180 10.59 -2.07 -15.04
#